data_AF-A0A7Y6X7M8-F1
#
_entry.id   AF-A0A7Y6X7M8-F1
#
_cell.length_a   1.000
_cell.length_b   1.000
_cell.length_c   1.000
_cell.angle_alpha   90.00
_cell.angle_beta   90.00
_cell.angle_gamma   90.00
#
_symmetry.space_group_name_H-M   'P 1'
#
loop_
_entity.id
_entity.type
_entity.pdbx_description
1 polymer ?
#
loop_
_entity_poly.entity_id
_entity_poly.type
_entity_poly.pdbx_seq_one_letter_code
_entity_poly.pdbx_strand_id
1 'polypeptide(L)'
;MQTENPTLDLDKVDEAVSGRIVDAGPDHLTIHDTGAGEDLTLRIDDRTTYAWTDSRKRGQLTDEAQVRVGFYIAGGVHTAAEIIVMDPGDGESIAAETLPDQYQ
;
A
#
# COMPACT_ATOMS: atom_id res chain seq x y z
N MET A 1 -17.14 -15.31 -14.63
CA MET A 1 -15.95 -14.47 -14.80
C MET A 1 -14.99 -14.89 -13.69
N GLN A 2 -13.84 -15.48 -14.04
CA GLN A 2 -12.80 -15.78 -13.05
C GLN A 2 -12.16 -14.45 -12.62
N THR A 3 -12.28 -14.09 -11.37
CA THR A 3 -11.40 -13.10 -10.75
C THR A 3 -10.04 -13.76 -10.63
N GLU A 4 -9.12 -13.42 -11.54
CA GLU A 4 -7.71 -13.67 -11.35
C GLU A 4 -7.31 -13.01 -10.02
N ASN A 5 -6.95 -13.82 -9.02
CA ASN A 5 -6.24 -13.29 -7.87
C ASN A 5 -4.97 -12.63 -8.43
N PRO A 6 -4.68 -11.35 -8.13
CA PRO A 6 -3.41 -10.76 -8.51
C PRO A 6 -2.33 -11.66 -7.94
N THR A 7 -1.67 -12.38 -8.83
CA THR A 7 -0.59 -13.29 -8.45
C THR A 7 0.54 -12.34 -8.09
N LEU A 8 0.89 -12.29 -6.80
CA LEU A 8 2.04 -11.50 -6.32
C LEU A 8 3.20 -11.75 -7.28
N ASP A 9 3.63 -10.70 -7.99
CA ASP A 9 4.83 -10.75 -8.83
C ASP A 9 6.03 -10.64 -7.88
N LEU A 10 6.31 -11.75 -7.18
CA LEU A 10 7.35 -11.86 -6.14
C LEU A 10 8.75 -11.53 -6.66
N ASP A 11 8.94 -11.48 -7.99
CA ASP A 11 10.19 -11.08 -8.63
C ASP A 11 10.46 -9.57 -8.55
N LYS A 12 9.51 -8.74 -8.08
CA LYS A 12 9.63 -7.28 -7.97
C LYS A 12 9.74 -6.73 -6.54
N VAL A 13 9.66 -7.58 -5.53
CA VAL A 13 9.63 -7.19 -4.12
C VAL A 13 10.91 -7.68 -3.44
N ASP A 14 11.73 -6.75 -2.96
CA ASP A 14 12.94 -7.10 -2.18
C ASP A 14 12.55 -7.37 -0.72
N GLU A 15 11.69 -6.52 -0.17
CA GLU A 15 11.31 -6.50 1.24
C GLU A 15 9.82 -6.19 1.40
N ALA A 16 9.24 -6.58 2.54
CA ALA A 16 7.84 -6.29 2.85
C ALA A 16 7.65 -5.93 4.31
N VAL A 17 6.83 -4.92 4.55
CA VAL A 17 6.46 -4.44 5.88
C VAL A 17 4.95 -4.57 6.09
N SER A 18 4.51 -4.72 7.34
CA SER A 18 3.09 -4.68 7.71
C SER A 18 2.87 -3.73 8.88
N GLY A 19 1.88 -2.88 8.77
CA GLY A 19 1.68 -1.81 9.74
C GLY A 19 0.46 -0.96 9.46
N ARG A 20 0.34 0.11 10.23
CA ARG A 20 -0.67 1.15 10.00
C ARG A 20 -0.06 2.30 9.23
N ILE A 21 -0.84 2.91 8.36
CA ILE A 21 -0.49 4.21 7.79
C ILE A 21 -0.46 5.22 8.95
N VAL A 22 0.53 6.10 8.92
CA VAL A 22 0.65 7.23 9.85
C VAL A 22 0.80 8.57 9.13
N ASP A 23 1.15 8.52 7.85
CA ASP A 23 1.21 9.68 6.97
C ASP A 23 1.10 9.19 5.51
N ALA A 24 0.43 9.96 4.66
CA ALA A 24 0.27 9.62 3.25
C ALA A 24 0.09 10.87 2.40
N GLY A 25 0.62 10.80 1.19
CA GLY A 25 0.44 11.82 0.17
C GLY A 25 0.32 11.22 -1.22
N PRO A 26 0.36 12.08 -2.26
CA PRO A 26 0.19 11.64 -3.65
C PRO A 26 1.35 10.79 -4.18
N ASP A 27 2.54 10.91 -3.58
CA ASP A 27 3.77 10.25 -4.05
C ASP A 27 4.50 9.46 -2.95
N HIS A 28 3.91 9.34 -1.75
CA HIS A 28 4.51 8.64 -0.64
C HIS A 28 3.48 8.11 0.35
N LEU A 29 3.91 7.13 1.14
CA LEU A 29 3.15 6.56 2.23
C LEU A 29 4.10 6.12 3.34
N THR A 30 3.80 6.53 4.56
CA THR A 30 4.56 6.20 5.76
C THR A 30 3.79 5.18 6.58
N ILE A 31 4.46 4.08 6.88
CA ILE A 31 3.90 2.94 7.61
C ILE A 31 4.64 2.78 8.92
N HIS A 32 3.92 2.67 10.02
CA HIS A 32 4.48 2.22 11.28
C HIS A 32 4.62 0.70 11.28
N ASP A 33 5.85 0.20 11.08
CA ASP A 33 6.15 -1.24 11.08
C ASP A 33 5.89 -1.82 12.47
N THR A 34 4.92 -2.73 12.56
CA THR A 34 4.58 -3.38 13.83
C THR A 34 5.68 -4.36 14.30
N GLY A 35 6.49 -4.89 13.39
CA GLY A 35 7.58 -5.81 13.69
C GLY A 35 8.83 -5.09 14.21
N ALA A 36 9.25 -4.01 13.53
CA ALA A 36 10.43 -3.23 13.90
C ALA A 36 10.14 -2.12 14.93
N GLY A 37 8.89 -1.63 15.01
CA GLY A 37 8.51 -0.49 15.84
C GLY A 37 9.03 0.85 15.30
N GLU A 38 9.27 0.94 13.98
CA GLU A 38 9.82 2.10 13.30
C GLU A 38 8.91 2.55 12.17
N ASP A 39 9.00 3.83 11.81
CA ASP A 39 8.25 4.40 10.68
C ASP A 39 9.07 4.28 9.40
N LEU A 40 8.45 3.73 8.36
CA LEU A 40 9.05 3.56 7.04
C LEU A 40 8.26 4.36 6.00
N THR A 41 8.90 5.39 5.44
CA THR A 41 8.37 6.14 4.31
C THR A 41 8.77 5.50 3.00
N LEU A 42 7.77 5.20 2.17
CA LEU A 42 7.90 4.56 0.87
C LEU A 42 7.42 5.53 -0.20
N ARG A 43 8.15 5.63 -1.31
CA ARG A 43 7.69 6.32 -2.52
C ARG A 43 6.60 5.49 -3.19
N ILE A 44 5.54 6.16 -3.63
CA ILE A 44 4.49 5.60 -4.48
C ILE A 44 4.66 6.19 -5.88
N ASP A 45 4.46 5.36 -6.90
CA ASP A 45 4.39 5.82 -8.28
C ASP A 45 3.30 5.07 -9.07
N ASP A 46 3.21 5.37 -10.36
CA ASP A 46 2.22 4.81 -11.29
C ASP A 46 2.32 3.28 -11.48
N ARG A 47 3.41 2.66 -11.01
CA ARG A 47 3.63 1.21 -11.07
C ARG A 47 3.24 0.52 -9.77
N THR A 48 3.00 1.26 -8.69
CA THR A 48 2.56 0.69 -7.41
C THR A 48 1.21 0.01 -7.61
N THR A 49 1.15 -1.29 -7.31
CA THR A 49 -0.07 -2.09 -7.46
C THR A 49 -0.87 -2.08 -6.16
N TYR A 50 -2.18 -1.86 -6.25
CA TYR A 50 -3.07 -1.88 -5.08
C TYR A 50 -3.98 -3.11 -5.07
N ALA A 51 -4.10 -3.73 -3.90
CA ALA A 51 -4.97 -4.87 -3.67
C ALA A 51 -5.72 -4.73 -2.34
N TRP A 52 -6.90 -5.35 -2.25
CA TRP A 52 -7.72 -5.40 -1.04
C TRP A 52 -8.02 -6.84 -0.69
N THR A 53 -7.84 -7.19 0.59
CA THR A 53 -8.19 -8.53 1.08
C THR A 53 -9.71 -8.76 1.09
N ASP A 54 -10.51 -7.71 1.30
CA ASP A 54 -11.96 -7.72 1.14
C ASP A 54 -12.38 -6.91 -0.11
N SER A 55 -12.86 -7.62 -1.13
CA SER A 55 -13.35 -7.01 -2.38
C SER A 55 -14.46 -5.96 -2.20
N ARG A 56 -15.24 -6.01 -1.11
CA ARG A 56 -16.30 -5.04 -0.82
C ARG A 56 -15.74 -3.68 -0.37
N LYS A 57 -14.50 -3.66 0.09
CA LYS A 57 -13.77 -2.48 0.55
C LYS A 57 -12.81 -1.95 -0.52
N ARG A 58 -12.86 -2.48 -1.75
CA ARG A 58 -12.03 -2.02 -2.87
C ARG A 58 -12.22 -0.51 -3.06
N GLY A 59 -11.09 0.19 -3.17
CA GLY A 59 -11.04 1.64 -3.28
C GLY A 59 -11.09 2.41 -1.97
N GLN A 60 -11.30 1.73 -0.85
CA GLN A 60 -11.22 2.35 0.47
C GLN A 60 -9.79 2.28 0.96
N LEU A 61 -9.20 3.45 1.20
CA LEU A 61 -7.90 3.62 1.82
C LEU A 61 -7.99 4.88 2.69
N THR A 62 -7.75 4.73 3.99
CA THR A 62 -7.71 5.85 4.93
C THR A 62 -6.30 6.04 5.48
N ASP A 63 -6.05 7.19 6.08
CA ASP A 63 -4.82 7.50 6.80
C ASP A 63 -4.58 6.62 8.04
N GLU A 64 -5.57 5.84 8.49
CA GLU A 64 -5.45 4.85 9.58
C GLU A 64 -5.43 3.39 9.09
N ALA A 65 -5.39 3.16 7.77
CA ALA A 65 -5.52 1.82 7.22
C ALA A 65 -4.39 0.88 7.69
N GLN A 66 -4.75 -0.38 7.93
CA GLN A 66 -3.80 -1.45 8.11
C GLN A 66 -3.41 -2.05 6.76
N VAL A 67 -2.13 -1.97 6.43
CA VAL A 67 -1.58 -2.36 5.12
C VAL A 67 -0.39 -3.31 5.27
N ARG A 68 -0.20 -4.15 4.25
CA ARG A 68 1.08 -4.80 3.96
C ARG A 68 1.63 -4.20 2.69
N VAL A 69 2.89 -3.76 2.72
CA VAL A 69 3.51 -3.11 1.58
C VAL A 69 4.80 -3.83 1.22
N GLY A 70 4.85 -4.33 -0.01
CA GLY A 70 6.06 -4.86 -0.64
C GLY A 70 6.78 -3.72 -1.35
N PHE A 71 8.09 -3.60 -1.16
CA PHE A 71 8.90 -2.55 -1.73
C PHE A 71 10.25 -3.08 -2.22
N TYR A 72 10.91 -2.28 -3.06
CA TYR A 72 12.29 -2.50 -3.50
C TYR A 72 13.13 -1.26 -3.25
N ILE A 73 14.46 -1.43 -3.26
CA ILE A 73 15.42 -0.34 -3.03
C ILE A 73 16.13 0.01 -4.34
N ALA A 74 15.84 1.18 -4.89
CA ALA A 74 16.51 1.71 -6.08
C ALA A 74 17.21 3.03 -5.77
N GLY A 75 18.54 3.06 -5.90
CA GLY A 75 19.32 4.27 -5.67
C GLY A 75 19.21 4.84 -4.24
N GLY A 76 18.93 3.98 -3.25
CA GLY A 76 18.73 4.37 -1.85
C GLY A 76 17.31 4.85 -1.50
N VAL A 77 16.36 4.74 -2.43
CA VAL A 77 14.95 5.08 -2.20
C VAL A 77 14.12 3.82 -2.10
N HIS A 78 13.37 3.67 -1.00
CA HIS A 78 12.36 2.63 -0.86
C HIS A 78 11.15 2.98 -1.73
N THR A 79 10.81 2.14 -2.70
CA THR A 79 9.68 2.36 -3.60
C THR A 79 8.68 1.22 -3.45
N ALA A 80 7.42 1.56 -3.18
CA ALA A 80 6.33 0.60 -3.05
C ALA A 80 6.07 -0.07 -4.40
N ALA A 81 6.26 -1.39 -4.45
CA ALA A 81 5.85 -2.22 -5.58
C ALA A 81 4.37 -2.60 -5.46
N GLU A 82 3.93 -2.92 -4.24
CA GLU A 82 2.55 -3.33 -3.97
C GLU A 82 2.07 -2.85 -2.60
N ILE A 83 0.80 -2.48 -2.53
CA ILE A 83 0.10 -2.11 -1.29
C ILE A 83 -1.15 -2.99 -1.18
N ILE A 84 -1.15 -3.87 -0.17
CA ILE A 84 -2.27 -4.75 0.16
C ILE A 84 -3.00 -4.15 1.36
N VAL A 85 -4.18 -3.61 1.13
CA VAL A 85 -5.07 -3.09 2.17
C VAL A 85 -5.74 -4.27 2.86
N MET A 86 -5.36 -4.47 4.12
CA MET A 86 -5.90 -5.55 4.97
C MET A 86 -7.14 -5.07 5.71
N ASP A 87 -7.11 -3.83 6.21
CA ASP A 87 -8.26 -3.11 6.75
C ASP A 87 -8.16 -1.65 6.33
N PRO A 88 -9.15 -1.04 5.65
CA PRO A 88 -9.14 0.37 5.30
C PRO A 88 -9.10 1.30 6.51
N GLY A 89 -9.47 0.86 7.72
CA GLY A 89 -9.58 1.74 8.89
C GLY A 89 -10.80 2.67 8.81
N ASP A 90 -10.96 3.50 9.85
CA ASP A 90 -12.09 4.44 9.99
C ASP A 90 -11.63 5.92 9.93
N GLY A 91 -10.42 6.16 9.41
CA GLY A 91 -9.79 7.49 9.30
C GLY A 91 -10.30 8.33 8.13
N GLU A 92 -9.54 9.38 7.79
CA GLU A 92 -9.84 10.22 6.63
C GLU A 92 -9.50 9.49 5.34
N SER A 93 -10.41 9.53 4.36
CA SER A 93 -10.21 8.88 3.07
C SER A 93 -9.13 9.61 2.28
N ILE A 94 -8.06 8.90 1.94
CA ILE A 94 -6.95 9.39 1.10
C ILE A 94 -6.98 8.74 -0.31
N ALA A 95 -8.01 7.94 -0.58
CA ALA A 95 -8.17 7.19 -1.83
C ALA A 95 -8.06 8.07 -3.09
N ALA A 96 -8.66 9.27 -3.08
CA ALA A 96 -8.65 10.17 -4.23
C ALA A 96 -7.25 10.74 -4.55
N GLU A 97 -6.36 10.80 -3.56
CA GLU A 97 -5.03 11.40 -3.71
C GLU A 97 -3.96 10.34 -4.02
N THR A 98 -4.15 9.12 -3.52
CA THR A 98 -3.15 8.05 -3.58
C THR A 98 -3.51 6.95 -4.58
N LEU A 99 -4.80 6.63 -4.76
CA LEU A 99 -5.20 5.51 -5.63
C LEU A 99 -5.31 5.95 -7.09
N PRO A 100 -4.90 5.09 -8.04
CA PRO A 100 -5.24 5.26 -9.44
C PRO A 100 -6.77 5.30 -9.66
N ASP A 101 -7.24 6.04 -10.66
CA ASP A 101 -8.67 6.21 -11.00
C ASP A 101 -9.49 4.91 -11.08
N GLN A 102 -8.86 3.80 -11.46
CA GLN A 102 -9.51 2.48 -11.55
C GLN A 102 -9.86 1.83 -10.20
N TYR A 103 -9.35 2.41 -9.12
CA TYR A 103 -9.60 1.99 -7.75
C TYR A 103 -10.32 3.07 -6.93
N GLN A 104 -10.45 4.30 -7.44
CA GLN A 104 -11.31 5.32 -6.83
C GLN A 104 -12.79 4.94 -7.00
#